data_AF-A0A8J9SJB9-F1
#
_entry.id   AF-A0A8J9SJB9-F1
#
_cell.length_a   1.000
_cell.length_b   1.000
_cell.length_c   1.000
_cell.angle_alpha   90.00
_cell.angle_beta   90.00
_cell.angle_gamma   90.00
#
_symmetry.space_group_name_H-M   'P 1'
#
loop_
_entity.id
_entity.type
_entity.pdbx_description
1 polymer ?
#
loop_
_entity_poly.entity_id
_entity_poly.type
_entity_poly.pdbx_seq_one_letter_code
_entity_poly.pdbx_strand_id
1 'polypeptide(L)'
;MERYIGKNVLLVCKVESVEGNRASVVAADGGRVVVSLKQTAVDTQFVEFEGTVEAPNQLRETDRAYFGGNFDMSTYNDLCRLANTDFASLFV
;
A
#
# COMPACT_ATOMS: atom_id res chain seq x y z
N MET A 1 -8.24 4.32 -0.60
CA MET A 1 -7.66 5.05 0.55
C MET A 1 -8.69 5.88 1.32
N GLU A 2 -9.43 6.80 0.70
CA GLU A 2 -10.39 7.71 1.39
C GLU A 2 -11.36 7.01 2.38
N ARG A 3 -11.92 5.85 2.02
CA ARG A 3 -12.81 5.06 2.90
C ARG A 3 -12.14 4.49 4.16
N TYR A 4 -10.82 4.56 4.24
CA TYR A 4 -10.00 3.93 5.28
C TYR A 4 -9.27 4.96 6.16
N ILE A 5 -9.56 6.26 6.04
CA ILE A 5 -8.97 7.30 6.90
C ILE A 5 -9.17 6.93 8.37
N GLY A 6 -8.09 6.99 9.15
CA GLY A 6 -8.04 6.62 10.57
C GLY A 6 -7.92 5.11 10.84
N LYS A 7 -7.95 4.26 9.80
CA LYS A 7 -7.80 2.79 9.94
C LYS A 7 -6.38 2.35 9.62
N ASN A 8 -5.98 1.24 10.24
CA ASN A 8 -4.79 0.49 9.84
C ASN A 8 -5.12 -0.36 8.60
N VAL A 9 -4.22 -0.36 7.63
CA VAL A 9 -4.35 -1.10 6.36
C VAL A 9 -3.03 -1.75 6.00
N LEU A 10 -3.11 -2.82 5.19
CA LEU A 10 -1.99 -3.32 4.40
C LEU A 10 -2.11 -2.74 2.99
N LEU A 11 -1.04 -2.09 2.53
CA LEU A 11 -0.94 -1.46 1.21
C LEU A 11 0.20 -2.09 0.43
N VAL A 12 -0.11 -3.03 -0.47
CA VAL A 12 0.84 -3.49 -1.48
C VAL A 12 0.92 -2.46 -2.60
N CYS A 13 2.14 -2.05 -2.94
CA CYS A 13 2.38 -0.99 -3.90
C CYS A 13 3.72 -1.15 -4.63
N LYS A 14 3.86 -0.42 -5.74
CA LYS A 14 5.12 -0.19 -6.43
C LYS A 14 5.73 1.13 -5.95
N VAL A 15 7.00 1.11 -5.56
CA VAL A 15 7.74 2.31 -5.18
C VAL A 15 8.20 3.06 -6.44
N GLU A 16 7.82 4.33 -6.56
CA GLU A 16 8.27 5.22 -7.64
C GLU A 16 9.49 6.06 -7.22
N SER A 17 9.48 6.61 -6.00
CA SER A 17 10.60 7.38 -5.45
C SER A 17 10.65 7.32 -3.93
N VAL A 18 11.84 7.56 -3.37
CA VAL A 18 12.06 7.73 -1.93
C VAL A 18 12.87 9.01 -1.71
N GLU A 19 12.33 9.91 -0.90
CA GLU A 19 12.92 11.21 -0.57
C GLU A 19 12.90 11.41 0.94
N GLY A 20 14.06 11.22 1.60
CA GLY A 20 14.14 11.26 3.06
C GLY A 20 13.28 10.17 3.70
N ASN A 21 12.26 10.58 4.47
CA ASN A 21 11.31 9.68 5.11
C ASN A 21 9.97 9.58 4.37
N ARG A 22 9.93 9.88 3.08
CA ARG A 22 8.70 9.78 2.26
C ARG A 22 8.94 8.88 1.06
N ALA A 23 8.02 7.95 0.83
CA ALA A 23 7.97 7.20 -0.43
C ALA A 23 6.75 7.63 -1.24
N SER A 24 6.95 7.91 -2.53
CA SER A 24 5.86 8.03 -3.49
C SER A 24 5.63 6.67 -4.12
N VAL A 25 4.40 6.16 -4.02
CA VAL A 25 4.07 4.80 -4.44
C VAL A 25 2.80 4.76 -5.30
N VAL A 26 2.70 3.73 -6.12
CA VAL A 26 1.50 3.42 -6.91
C VAL A 26 0.89 2.13 -6.38
N ALA A 27 -0.35 2.23 -5.91
CA ALA A 27 -1.15 1.11 -5.45
C ALA A 27 -1.64 0.24 -6.64
N ALA A 28 -2.20 -0.93 -6.33
CA ALA A 28 -2.63 -1.90 -7.35
C ALA A 28 -3.79 -1.41 -8.23
N ASP A 29 -4.60 -0.47 -7.75
CA ASP A 29 -5.64 0.20 -8.52
C ASP A 29 -5.12 1.38 -9.37
N GLY A 30 -3.81 1.65 -9.35
CA GLY A 30 -3.17 2.79 -10.01
C GLY A 30 -3.20 4.09 -9.20
N GLY A 31 -3.82 4.09 -8.01
CA GLY A 31 -3.84 5.24 -7.12
C GLY A 31 -2.45 5.60 -6.61
N ARG A 32 -2.12 6.89 -6.57
CA ARG A 32 -0.87 7.38 -5.99
C ARG A 32 -1.03 7.67 -4.51
N VAL A 33 -0.09 7.17 -3.71
CA VAL A 33 -0.06 7.34 -2.25
C VAL A 33 1.32 7.85 -1.86
N VAL A 34 1.36 8.75 -0.87
CA VAL A 34 2.60 9.13 -0.21
C VAL A 34 2.66 8.43 1.14
N VAL A 35 3.70 7.63 1.35
CA VAL A 35 3.93 6.91 2.60
C VAL A 35 4.95 7.66 3.43
N SER A 36 4.56 8.09 4.64
CA SER A 36 5.47 8.57 5.67
C SER A 36 6.16 7.35 6.28
N LEU A 37 7.43 7.16 5.92
CA LEU A 37 8.21 5.99 6.26
C LEU A 37 8.68 6.02 7.72
N LYS A 38 8.61 4.86 8.37
CA LYS A 38 9.22 4.62 9.69
C LYS A 38 10.75 4.58 9.61
N GLN A 39 11.29 4.09 8.49
CA GLN A 39 12.71 4.01 8.18
C GLN A 39 12.97 4.43 6.72
N THR A 40 14.07 5.14 6.46
CA THR A 40 14.31 5.83 5.18
C THR A 40 14.72 4.93 4.01
N ALA A 41 15.24 3.73 4.27
CA ALA A 41 15.63 2.79 3.21
C ALA A 41 14.45 1.93 2.77
N VAL A 42 14.28 1.71 1.46
CA VAL A 42 13.30 0.79 0.87
C VAL A 42 14.03 -0.09 -0.15
N ASP A 43 14.09 -1.39 0.11
CA ASP A 43 15.06 -2.27 -0.56
C ASP A 43 14.55 -2.90 -1.86
N THR A 44 13.24 -2.90 -2.09
CA THR A 44 12.62 -3.56 -3.25
C THR A 44 11.65 -2.65 -3.99
N GLN A 45 11.39 -2.98 -5.25
CA GLN A 45 10.44 -2.24 -6.09
C GLN A 45 8.99 -2.40 -5.62
N PHE A 46 8.63 -3.58 -5.14
CA PHE A 46 7.30 -3.85 -4.60
C PHE A 46 7.37 -4.09 -3.09
N VAL A 47 6.48 -3.44 -2.36
CA VAL A 47 6.46 -3.43 -0.89
C VAL A 47 5.01 -3.50 -0.41
N GLU A 48 4.78 -4.25 0.65
CA GLU A 48 3.57 -4.14 1.48
C GLU A 48 3.88 -3.22 2.66
N PHE A 49 3.24 -2.07 2.73
CA PHE A 49 3.28 -1.22 3.91
C PHE A 49 2.10 -1.52 4.82
N GLU A 50 2.38 -1.79 6.08
CA GLU A 50 1.39 -1.71 7.16
C GLU A 50 1.37 -0.27 7.68
N GLY A 51 0.19 0.32 7.86
CA GLY A 51 0.13 1.65 8.44
C GLY A 51 -1.27 2.23 8.59
N THR A 52 -1.33 3.41 9.19
CA THR A 52 -2.58 4.16 9.38
C THR A 52 -2.80 5.13 8.21
N VAL A 53 -3.99 5.13 7.62
CA VAL A 53 -4.35 6.15 6.60
C VAL A 53 -4.61 7.49 7.28
N GLU A 54 -3.80 8.49 6.98
CA GLU A 54 -3.92 9.84 7.59
C GLU A 54 -4.75 10.80 6.73
N ALA A 55 -4.77 10.60 5.41
CA ALA A 55 -5.49 11.43 4.45
C ALA A 55 -5.83 10.60 3.20
N PRO A 56 -6.66 11.11 2.25
CA PRO A 56 -7.09 10.36 1.07
C PRO A 56 -5.98 9.74 0.22
N ASN A 57 -4.75 10.25 0.30
CA ASN A 57 -3.57 9.75 -0.42
C ASN A 57 -2.32 9.65 0.47
N GLN A 58 -2.49 9.57 1.80
CA GLN A 58 -1.37 9.52 2.74
C GLN A 58 -1.49 8.35 3.71
N LEU A 59 -0.39 7.61 3.87
CA LEU A 59 -0.25 6.51 4.81
C LEU A 59 0.92 6.80 5.75
N ARG A 60 0.75 6.62 7.05
CA ARG A 60 1.86 6.59 8.00
C ARG A 60 2.20 5.15 8.32
N GLU A 61 3.41 4.74 7.95
CA GLU A 61 3.89 3.38 8.13
C GLU A 61 4.09 3.00 9.61
N THR A 62 3.73 1.77 9.95
CA THR A 62 4.04 1.10 11.21
C THR A 62 5.03 -0.06 11.03
N ASP A 63 4.89 -0.80 9.94
CA ASP A 63 5.79 -1.89 9.53
C ASP A 63 5.75 -2.10 8.00
N ARG A 64 6.61 -2.99 7.48
CA ARG A 64 6.62 -3.34 6.05
C ARG A 64 7.13 -4.75 5.77
N ALA A 65 6.74 -5.28 4.61
CA ALA A 65 7.31 -6.48 4.02
C ALA A 65 7.75 -6.24 2.57
N TYR A 66 8.86 -6.86 2.16
CA TYR A 66 9.44 -6.68 0.83
C TYR A 66 9.01 -7.79 -0.13
N PHE A 67 8.44 -7.40 -1.27
CA PHE A 67 7.87 -8.32 -2.27
C PHE A 67 8.77 -8.47 -3.52
N GLY A 68 9.98 -7.91 -3.49
CA GLY A 68 10.96 -8.05 -4.56
C GLY A 68 10.67 -7.20 -5.79
N GLY A 69 10.99 -7.72 -6.98
CA GLY A 69 10.96 -6.98 -8.25
C GLY A 69 10.00 -7.50 -9.31
N ASN A 70 9.30 -8.61 -9.08
CA ASN A 70 8.47 -9.29 -10.09
C ASN A 70 7.05 -9.58 -9.57
N PHE A 71 6.47 -8.69 -8.78
CA PHE A 71 5.13 -8.87 -8.22
C PHE A 71 4.04 -8.43 -9.23
N ASP A 72 3.03 -9.27 -9.44
CA ASP A 72 1.92 -8.97 -10.35
C ASP A 72 0.82 -8.15 -9.64
N MET A 73 0.92 -6.83 -9.80
CA MET A 73 -0.05 -5.88 -9.24
C MET A 73 -1.44 -6.01 -9.87
N SER A 74 -1.57 -6.52 -11.10
CA SER A 74 -2.88 -6.66 -11.75
C SER A 74 -3.68 -7.78 -11.08
N THR A 75 -3.06 -8.95 -10.92
CA THR A 75 -3.69 -10.08 -10.24
C THR A 75 -4.01 -9.73 -8.78
N TYR A 76 -3.12 -9.01 -8.09
CA TYR A 76 -3.38 -8.56 -6.72
C TYR A 76 -4.55 -7.55 -6.63
N ASN A 77 -4.69 -6.64 -7.60
CA ASN A 77 -5.83 -5.72 -7.64
C ASN A 77 -7.17 -6.44 -7.79
N ASP A 78 -7.22 -7.52 -8.58
CA ASP A 78 -8.43 -8.33 -8.72
C ASP A 78 -8.79 -9.04 -7.40
N LEU A 79 -7.79 -9.50 -6.64
CA LEU A 79 -8.00 -9.98 -5.27
C LEU A 79 -8.55 -8.88 -4.35
N CYS A 80 -7.97 -7.68 -4.37
CA CYS A 80 -8.47 -6.57 -3.55
C CYS A 80 -9.92 -6.22 -3.88
N ARG A 81 -10.29 -6.22 -5.17
CA ARG A 81 -11.68 -6.01 -5.60
C ARG A 81 -12.58 -7.10 -5.04
N LEU A 82 -12.22 -8.36 -5.22
CA LEU A 82 -12.98 -9.51 -4.70
C LEU A 82 -13.20 -9.38 -3.18
N ALA A 83 -12.15 -9.04 -2.43
CA ALA A 83 -12.18 -8.92 -0.98
C ALA A 83 -12.98 -7.71 -0.46
N ASN A 84 -13.26 -6.70 -1.30
CA ASN A 84 -13.95 -5.48 -0.88
C ASN A 84 -15.32 -5.28 -1.54
N THR A 85 -15.81 -6.25 -2.31
CA THR A 85 -17.14 -6.19 -2.97
C THR A 85 -18.03 -7.35 -2.53
N ASP A 86 -18.63 -8.08 -3.46
CA ASP A 86 -19.69 -9.07 -3.22
C ASP A 86 -19.23 -10.25 -2.35
N PHE A 87 -17.93 -10.47 -2.23
CA PHE A 87 -17.33 -11.55 -1.44
C PHE A 87 -16.65 -11.05 -0.17
N ALA A 88 -16.84 -9.79 0.23
CA ALA A 88 -16.20 -9.22 1.42
C ALA A 88 -16.45 -10.04 2.71
N SER A 89 -17.58 -10.74 2.82
CA SER A 89 -17.88 -11.61 3.97
C SER A 89 -16.93 -12.81 4.11
N LEU A 90 -16.16 -13.15 3.07
CA LEU A 90 -15.16 -14.23 3.10
C LEU A 90 -13.79 -13.73 3.58
N PHE A 91 -13.59 -12.42 3.69
CA PHE A 91 -12.33 -11.78 4.06
C PHE A 91 -12.56 -10.98 5.35
N VAL A 92 -12.28 -11.61 6.49
CA VAL A 92 -12.45 -11.06 7.85
C VAL A 92 -11.14 -10.56 8.44
#